data_AF-A0A0U5J7B8-F1
#
_entry.id   AF-A0A0U5J7B8-F1
#
_cell.length_a   1.000
_cell.length_b   1.000
_cell.length_c   1.000
_cell.angle_alpha   90.00
_cell.angle_beta   90.00
_cell.angle_gamma   90.00
#
_symmetry.space_group_name_H-M   'P 1'
#
loop_
_entity.id
_entity.type
_entity.pdbx_description
1 polymer ?
#
loop_
_entity_poly.entity_id
_entity_poly.type
_entity_poly.pdbx_seq_one_letter_code
_entity_poly.pdbx_strand_id
1 'polypeptide(L)'
;MIESCTTSTAMHKMALIIPYRNREEHLAEFLHSFPPKMKELCPAVDYHIFIIEQTPGKSFNRGKLLNVGFILTQGEFDYFCFHDVDMLPTSADYSFPNVPTHLAADVSQFREWIGKGLAYKNYFGGVVLFNKADFERINGYSNQYWGYGIEDDDLIVRVVESGLSWIRRPGIYESLSHDYSGGTPEHHANKARFINILKELESDPSGLSDLDFKVIKKETFSNYSHYLIDI
;
A
#
# COMPACT_ATOMS: atom_id res chain seq x y z
N MET A 1 -31.97 -32.13 -12.29
CA MET A 1 -31.94 -30.69 -12.63
C MET A 1 -31.14 -30.04 -11.52
N ILE A 2 -29.93 -29.58 -11.82
CA ILE A 2 -29.05 -28.91 -10.86
C ILE A 2 -29.20 -27.43 -11.14
N GLU A 3 -29.71 -26.68 -10.17
CA GLU A 3 -29.82 -25.23 -10.22
C GLU A 3 -28.42 -24.63 -10.38
N SER A 4 -28.18 -24.02 -11.54
CA SER A 4 -27.01 -23.17 -11.75
C SER A 4 -27.22 -21.89 -10.95
N CYS A 5 -26.58 -21.78 -9.80
CA CYS A 5 -26.39 -20.52 -9.11
C CYS A 5 -25.51 -19.63 -10.01
N THR A 6 -26.14 -18.75 -10.78
CA THR A 6 -25.46 -17.67 -11.50
C THR A 6 -24.94 -16.68 -10.48
N THR A 7 -23.73 -16.88 -9.98
CA THR A 7 -22.99 -15.84 -9.27
C THR A 7 -22.76 -14.69 -10.25
N SER A 8 -23.47 -13.58 -10.01
CA SER A 8 -23.17 -12.28 -10.60
C SER A 8 -21.68 -11.98 -10.45
N THR A 9 -20.91 -12.03 -11.53
CA THR A 9 -19.53 -11.54 -11.57
C THR A 9 -19.58 -10.01 -11.62
N ALA A 10 -19.88 -9.38 -10.49
CA ALA A 10 -19.71 -7.94 -10.36
C ALA A 10 -18.24 -7.63 -10.70
N MET A 11 -18.03 -6.72 -11.65
CA MET A 11 -16.69 -6.23 -11.96
C MET A 11 -16.18 -5.46 -10.75
N HIS A 12 -15.15 -5.98 -10.08
CA HIS A 12 -14.55 -5.32 -8.93
C HIS A 12 -13.77 -4.08 -9.36
N LYS A 13 -13.96 -2.98 -8.63
CA LYS A 13 -13.27 -1.71 -8.85
C LYS A 13 -12.17 -1.51 -7.83
N MET A 14 -10.95 -1.21 -8.30
CA MET A 14 -9.76 -1.02 -7.48
C MET A 14 -9.47 0.45 -7.18
N ALA A 15 -9.25 0.78 -5.91
CA ALA A 15 -8.60 2.04 -5.53
C ALA A 15 -7.08 1.83 -5.48
N LEU A 16 -6.32 2.45 -6.39
CA LEU A 16 -4.86 2.47 -6.33
C LEU A 16 -4.42 3.67 -5.49
N ILE A 17 -3.96 3.42 -4.27
CA ILE A 17 -3.63 4.46 -3.28
C ILE A 17 -2.11 4.62 -3.20
N ILE A 18 -1.65 5.83 -3.45
CA ILE A 18 -0.24 6.20 -3.49
C ILE A 18 0.04 7.23 -2.38
N PRO A 19 0.78 6.86 -1.33
CA PRO A 19 1.22 7.81 -0.31
C PRO A 19 2.35 8.65 -0.89
N TYR A 20 2.27 9.97 -0.76
CA TYR A 20 3.13 10.88 -1.51
C TYR A 20 3.59 12.09 -0.69
N ARG A 21 4.83 12.55 -0.93
CA ARG A 21 5.33 13.88 -0.55
C ARG A 21 6.65 14.17 -1.25
N ASN A 22 6.80 15.36 -1.85
CA ASN A 22 8.07 15.89 -2.40
C ASN A 22 8.81 14.93 -3.35
N ARG A 23 8.08 14.28 -4.27
CA ARG A 23 8.60 13.24 -5.19
C ARG A 23 8.11 13.49 -6.63
N GLU A 24 8.13 14.75 -7.05
CA GLU A 24 7.44 15.23 -8.27
C GLU A 24 7.87 14.47 -9.53
N GLU A 25 9.18 14.24 -9.69
CA GLU A 25 9.72 13.47 -10.83
C GLU A 25 9.24 12.02 -10.83
N HIS A 26 9.20 11.38 -9.65
CA HIS A 26 8.69 10.00 -9.52
C HIS A 26 7.20 9.93 -9.80
N LEU A 27 6.42 10.88 -9.31
CA LEU A 27 4.98 10.92 -9.58
C LEU A 27 4.70 11.17 -11.07
N ALA A 28 5.45 12.06 -11.71
CA ALA A 28 5.32 12.31 -13.14
C ALA A 28 5.61 11.05 -13.96
N GLU A 29 6.71 10.35 -13.64
CA GLU A 29 7.08 9.09 -14.30
C GLU A 29 6.05 7.98 -14.02
N PHE A 30 5.56 7.86 -12.78
CA PHE A 30 4.52 6.89 -12.42
C PHE A 30 3.24 7.13 -13.23
N LEU A 31 2.73 8.37 -13.25
CA LEU A 31 1.52 8.72 -13.98
C LEU A 31 1.67 8.58 -15.50
N HIS A 32 2.90 8.69 -16.02
CA HIS A 32 3.22 8.43 -17.42
C HIS A 32 3.24 6.93 -17.76
N SER A 33 3.96 6.14 -16.97
CA SER A 33 4.34 4.76 -17.30
C SER A 33 3.38 3.70 -16.76
N PHE A 34 2.75 3.93 -15.61
CA PHE A 34 1.88 2.95 -14.96
C PHE A 34 0.58 2.67 -15.75
N PRO A 35 -0.19 3.67 -16.23
CA PRO A 35 -1.47 3.39 -16.89
C PRO A 35 -1.37 2.55 -18.18
N PRO A 36 -0.43 2.84 -19.11
CA PRO A 36 -0.22 1.97 -20.28
C PRO A 36 0.16 0.54 -19.89
N LYS A 37 1.01 0.40 -18.86
CA LYS A 37 1.46 -0.90 -18.37
C LYS A 37 0.34 -1.69 -17.69
N MET A 38 -0.54 -1.04 -16.93
CA MET A 38 -1.73 -1.67 -16.36
C MET A 38 -2.69 -2.19 -17.44
N LYS A 39 -2.89 -1.43 -18.51
CA LYS A 39 -3.72 -1.86 -19.64
C LYS A 39 -3.14 -3.10 -20.33
N GLU A 40 -1.82 -3.23 -20.37
CA GLU A 40 -1.12 -4.40 -20.90
C GLU A 40 -1.23 -5.62 -19.95
N LEU A 41 -0.90 -5.44 -18.68
CA LEU A 41 -0.82 -6.54 -17.70
C LEU A 41 -2.19 -7.03 -17.22
N CYS A 42 -3.14 -6.11 -17.05
CA CYS A 42 -4.41 -6.35 -16.38
C CYS A 42 -5.57 -5.62 -17.08
N PRO A 43 -5.87 -5.91 -18.37
CA PRO A 43 -6.86 -5.15 -19.16
C PRO A 43 -8.30 -5.18 -18.63
N ALA A 44 -8.63 -6.14 -17.74
CA ALA A 44 -9.95 -6.27 -17.14
C ALA A 44 -10.07 -5.58 -15.77
N VAL A 45 -8.98 -5.05 -15.21
CA VAL A 45 -9.01 -4.34 -13.92
C VAL A 45 -9.52 -2.93 -14.14
N ASP A 46 -10.69 -2.63 -13.57
CA ASP A 46 -11.21 -1.27 -13.45
C ASP A 46 -10.59 -0.60 -12.21
N TYR A 47 -9.95 0.54 -12.38
CA TYR A 47 -9.25 1.21 -11.29
C TYR A 47 -9.20 2.73 -11.43
N HIS A 48 -8.99 3.41 -10.31
CA HIS A 48 -8.68 4.84 -10.26
C HIS A 48 -7.47 5.10 -9.37
N ILE A 49 -6.64 6.07 -9.74
CA ILE A 49 -5.41 6.43 -9.01
C ILE A 49 -5.71 7.54 -8.00
N PHE A 50 -5.29 7.34 -6.76
CA PHE A 50 -5.44 8.30 -5.66
C PHE A 50 -4.07 8.65 -5.09
N ILE A 51 -3.63 9.88 -5.35
CA ILE A 51 -2.41 10.43 -4.74
C ILE A 51 -2.81 11.07 -3.41
N ILE A 52 -2.25 10.56 -2.32
CA ILE A 52 -2.49 11.04 -0.96
C ILE A 52 -1.23 11.75 -0.48
N GLU A 53 -1.18 13.06 -0.74
CA GLU A 53 -0.05 13.92 -0.42
C GLU A 53 -0.10 14.41 1.02
N GLN A 54 1.01 14.27 1.74
CA GLN A 54 1.16 14.81 3.09
C GLN A 54 1.66 16.25 3.07
N THR A 55 1.04 17.12 3.88
CA THR A 55 1.56 18.46 4.15
C THR A 55 2.99 18.45 4.71
N PRO A 56 3.78 19.52 4.51
CA PRO A 56 5.09 19.65 5.13
C PRO A 56 4.97 19.87 6.65
N GLY A 57 6.05 19.60 7.39
CA GLY A 57 6.18 19.93 8.81
C GLY A 57 6.45 18.73 9.71
N LYS A 58 5.66 17.66 9.59
CA LYS A 58 5.92 16.39 10.29
C LYS A 58 6.75 15.43 9.44
N SER A 59 7.34 14.41 10.06
CA SER A 59 7.97 13.30 9.33
C SER A 59 6.94 12.58 8.46
N PHE A 60 7.40 11.88 7.42
CA PHE A 60 6.50 11.20 6.50
C PHE A 60 5.83 10.03 7.23
N ASN A 61 4.52 9.84 7.07
CA ASN A 61 3.81 8.73 7.69
C ASN A 61 3.05 7.96 6.62
N ARG A 62 3.76 6.98 6.03
CA ARG A 62 3.25 6.18 4.91
C ARG A 62 1.96 5.44 5.28
N GLY A 63 1.98 4.67 6.37
CA GLY A 63 0.82 3.88 6.82
C GLY A 63 -0.42 4.74 7.06
N LYS A 64 -0.27 5.89 7.73
CA LYS A 64 -1.38 6.81 7.98
C LYS A 64 -1.97 7.38 6.69
N LEU A 65 -1.16 7.72 5.69
CA LEU A 65 -1.67 8.18 4.38
C LEU A 65 -2.40 7.08 3.62
N LEU A 66 -1.94 5.82 3.71
CA LEU A 66 -2.63 4.67 3.12
C LEU A 66 -4.01 4.46 3.76
N ASN A 67 -4.10 4.58 5.09
CA ASN A 67 -5.38 4.59 5.81
C ASN A 67 -6.29 5.74 5.36
N VAL A 68 -5.76 6.95 5.19
CA VAL A 68 -6.54 8.10 4.68
C VAL A 68 -7.08 7.82 3.29
N GLY A 69 -6.25 7.29 2.37
CA GLY A 69 -6.69 6.91 1.04
C GLY A 69 -7.81 5.89 1.06
N PHE A 70 -7.72 4.89 1.94
CA PHE A 70 -8.79 3.91 2.14
C PHE A 70 -10.08 4.58 2.62
N ILE A 71 -10.03 5.38 3.69
CA ILE A 71 -11.22 6.04 4.26
C ILE A 71 -11.92 6.95 3.23
N LEU A 72 -11.14 7.65 2.39
CA LEU A 72 -11.68 8.54 1.37
C LEU A 72 -12.35 7.82 0.19
N THR A 73 -12.07 6.53 -0.01
CA THR A 73 -12.47 5.80 -1.23
C THR A 73 -13.31 4.56 -0.96
N GLN A 74 -13.35 4.05 0.26
CA GLN A 74 -14.03 2.79 0.62
C GLN A 74 -15.54 2.73 0.34
N GLY A 75 -16.19 3.85 0.06
CA GLY A 75 -17.61 3.90 -0.32
C GLY A 75 -17.89 3.50 -1.77
N GLU A 76 -16.88 3.54 -2.65
CA GLU A 76 -17.03 3.39 -4.10
C GLU A 76 -16.18 2.26 -4.71
N PHE A 77 -15.26 1.69 -3.93
CA PHE A 77 -14.28 0.71 -4.40
C PHE A 77 -14.34 -0.58 -3.58
N ASP A 78 -14.10 -1.71 -4.25
CA ASP A 78 -14.25 -3.05 -3.68
C ASP A 78 -12.94 -3.57 -3.05
N TYR A 79 -11.80 -3.14 -3.61
CA TYR A 79 -10.48 -3.53 -3.15
C TYR A 79 -9.45 -2.42 -3.39
N PHE A 80 -8.33 -2.53 -2.69
CA PHE A 80 -7.35 -1.47 -2.53
C PHE A 80 -5.97 -2.00 -2.86
N CYS A 81 -5.24 -1.24 -3.65
CA CYS A 81 -3.83 -1.46 -3.91
C CYS A 81 -3.03 -0.33 -3.27
N PHE A 82 -2.30 -0.65 -2.20
CA PHE A 82 -1.36 0.26 -1.57
C PHE A 82 -0.03 0.17 -2.30
N HIS A 83 0.40 1.27 -2.91
CA HIS A 83 1.43 1.25 -3.94
C HIS A 83 2.46 2.37 -3.73
N ASP A 84 3.74 2.02 -3.67
CA ASP A 84 4.83 3.00 -3.64
C ASP A 84 4.98 3.70 -4.99
N VAL A 85 5.13 5.02 -4.98
CA VAL A 85 5.18 5.85 -6.20
C VAL A 85 6.39 5.55 -7.09
N ASP A 86 7.45 4.98 -6.52
CA ASP A 86 8.71 4.72 -7.20
C ASP A 86 8.81 3.29 -7.74
N MET A 87 7.76 2.47 -7.65
CA MET A 87 7.78 1.09 -8.16
C MET A 87 6.99 0.99 -9.46
N LEU A 88 7.63 0.61 -10.56
CA LEU A 88 6.95 0.40 -11.84
C LEU A 88 6.87 -1.10 -12.15
N PRO A 89 5.67 -1.68 -12.36
CA PRO A 89 5.54 -3.10 -12.64
C PRO A 89 6.10 -3.44 -14.03
N THR A 90 6.94 -4.46 -14.12
CA THR A 90 7.27 -5.12 -15.39
C THR A 90 6.41 -6.36 -15.62
N SER A 91 5.96 -6.99 -14.53
CA SER A 91 4.99 -8.09 -14.50
C SER A 91 4.31 -8.10 -13.13
N ALA A 92 2.98 -8.08 -13.06
CA ALA A 92 2.24 -8.20 -11.80
C ALA A 92 0.76 -8.47 -12.09
N ASP A 93 0.07 -9.13 -11.16
CA ASP A 93 -1.37 -9.41 -11.24
C ASP A 93 -2.14 -8.62 -10.17
N TYR A 94 -2.74 -7.51 -10.62
CA TYR A 94 -3.55 -6.58 -9.83
C TYR A 94 -5.02 -6.98 -9.71
N SER A 95 -5.39 -8.19 -10.13
CA SER A 95 -6.78 -8.68 -10.02
C SER A 95 -7.25 -8.73 -8.58
N PHE A 96 -8.57 -8.74 -8.38
CA PHE A 96 -9.19 -8.77 -7.05
C PHE A 96 -8.55 -9.83 -6.11
N PRO A 97 -8.19 -9.46 -4.87
CA PRO A 97 -7.64 -10.37 -3.87
C PRO A 97 -8.72 -11.00 -2.98
N ASN A 98 -8.79 -12.34 -2.92
CA ASN A 98 -9.65 -13.02 -1.94
C ASN A 98 -9.08 -12.98 -0.50
N VAL A 99 -7.79 -12.69 -0.36
CA VAL A 99 -7.05 -12.57 0.91
C VAL A 99 -5.96 -11.51 0.74
N PRO A 100 -5.41 -10.90 1.81
CA PRO A 100 -4.29 -9.98 1.71
C PRO A 100 -3.18 -10.55 0.82
N THR A 101 -2.79 -9.80 -0.20
CA THR A 101 -1.95 -10.30 -1.30
C THR A 101 -0.81 -9.35 -1.57
N HIS A 102 0.41 -9.80 -1.34
CA HIS A 102 1.61 -9.02 -1.65
C HIS A 102 2.06 -9.24 -3.10
N LEU A 103 2.41 -8.16 -3.81
CA LEU A 103 2.83 -8.22 -5.22
C LEU A 103 4.34 -8.01 -5.45
N ALA A 104 5.03 -7.23 -4.61
CA ALA A 104 6.42 -6.79 -4.82
C ALA A 104 7.49 -7.88 -4.60
N ALA A 105 7.45 -8.99 -5.34
CA ALA A 105 8.25 -10.18 -5.05
C ALA A 105 9.69 -10.15 -5.59
N ASP A 106 9.96 -9.40 -6.66
CA ASP A 106 11.29 -9.13 -7.20
C ASP A 106 11.36 -7.63 -7.54
N VAL A 107 12.13 -6.87 -6.76
CA VAL A 107 12.21 -5.41 -6.89
C VAL A 107 13.66 -5.02 -7.16
N SER A 108 13.89 -4.22 -8.21
CA SER A 108 15.24 -3.96 -8.69
C SER A 108 16.16 -3.29 -7.68
N GLN A 109 15.63 -2.47 -6.77
CA GLN A 109 16.42 -1.84 -5.69
C GLN A 109 17.10 -2.83 -4.73
N PHE A 110 16.58 -4.06 -4.60
CA PHE A 110 17.17 -5.07 -3.72
C PHE A 110 18.16 -5.99 -4.45
N ARG A 111 18.15 -5.98 -5.79
CA ARG A 111 18.87 -6.99 -6.59
C ARG A 111 20.38 -6.97 -6.41
N GLU A 112 20.97 -5.82 -6.14
CA GLU A 112 22.40 -5.72 -5.87
C GLU A 112 22.79 -6.48 -4.60
N TRP A 113 21.92 -6.49 -3.58
CA TRP A 113 22.23 -7.07 -2.27
C TRP A 113 21.84 -8.54 -2.15
N ILE A 114 20.72 -8.93 -2.77
CA ILE A 114 20.12 -10.26 -2.56
C ILE A 114 19.95 -11.06 -3.86
N GLY A 115 20.27 -10.48 -5.02
CA GLY A 115 19.94 -11.06 -6.32
C GLY A 115 18.44 -10.98 -6.63
N LYS A 116 17.96 -11.87 -7.51
CA LYS A 116 16.53 -11.93 -7.82
C LYS A 116 15.74 -12.55 -6.67
N GLY A 117 14.65 -11.89 -6.28
CA GLY A 117 13.71 -12.38 -5.28
C GLY A 117 13.44 -11.39 -4.16
N LEU A 118 13.05 -11.94 -3.01
CA LEU A 118 12.53 -11.19 -1.87
C LEU A 118 13.63 -10.57 -1.03
N ALA A 119 13.48 -9.29 -0.68
CA ALA A 119 14.34 -8.56 0.25
C ALA A 119 14.61 -9.38 1.52
N TYR A 120 13.56 -9.97 2.09
CA TYR A 120 13.59 -10.92 3.19
C TYR A 120 12.28 -11.72 3.23
N LYS A 121 12.25 -12.83 3.99
CA LYS A 121 11.16 -13.82 3.96
C LYS A 121 9.75 -13.23 4.15
N ASN A 122 9.62 -12.28 5.08
CA ASN A 122 8.35 -11.68 5.47
C ASN A 122 8.14 -10.29 4.86
N TYR A 123 8.91 -9.88 3.85
CA TYR A 123 8.78 -8.58 3.20
C TYR A 123 7.35 -8.37 2.68
N PHE A 124 6.66 -7.39 3.25
CA PHE A 124 5.25 -7.08 2.96
C PHE A 124 5.04 -5.60 2.57
N GLY A 125 6.10 -4.93 2.13
CA GLY A 125 6.10 -3.53 1.68
C GLY A 125 5.97 -3.36 0.17
N GLY A 126 6.14 -2.14 -0.33
CA GLY A 126 6.09 -1.86 -1.77
C GLY A 126 4.67 -1.83 -2.32
N VAL A 127 4.14 -3.01 -2.68
CA VAL A 127 2.84 -3.14 -3.35
C VAL A 127 2.01 -4.28 -2.75
N VAL A 128 0.87 -3.93 -2.16
CA VAL A 128 -0.01 -4.88 -1.45
C VAL A 128 -1.47 -4.63 -1.82
N LEU A 129 -2.20 -5.71 -2.06
CA LEU A 129 -3.64 -5.72 -2.31
C LEU A 129 -4.41 -6.19 -1.08
N PHE A 130 -5.53 -5.53 -0.80
CA PHE A 130 -6.52 -5.95 0.18
C PHE A 130 -7.93 -5.80 -0.40
N ASN A 131 -8.81 -6.76 -0.13
CA ASN A 131 -10.24 -6.49 -0.25
C ASN A 131 -10.68 -5.60 0.93
N LYS A 132 -11.82 -4.94 0.78
CA LYS A 132 -12.35 -4.02 1.80
C LYS A 132 -12.46 -4.66 3.19
N ALA A 133 -13.11 -5.82 3.26
CA ALA A 133 -13.44 -6.47 4.53
C ALA A 133 -12.19 -6.88 5.33
N ASP A 134 -11.16 -7.38 4.65
CA ASP A 134 -9.91 -7.79 5.30
C ASP A 134 -9.13 -6.57 5.81
N PHE A 135 -9.11 -5.47 5.07
CA PHE A 135 -8.43 -4.25 5.52
C PHE A 135 -9.13 -3.60 6.73
N GLU A 136 -10.46 -3.59 6.73
CA GLU A 136 -11.27 -3.16 7.89
C GLU A 136 -11.02 -4.06 9.10
N ARG A 137 -10.97 -5.38 8.88
CA ARG A 137 -10.78 -6.38 9.96
C ARG A 137 -9.46 -6.20 10.70
N ILE A 138 -8.38 -5.84 10.01
CA ILE A 138 -7.07 -5.61 10.64
C ILE A 138 -6.91 -4.21 11.22
N ASN A 139 -7.96 -3.37 11.16
CA ASN A 139 -7.93 -1.96 11.52
C ASN A 139 -6.90 -1.14 10.68
N GLY A 140 -6.65 -1.53 9.43
CA GLY A 140 -5.65 -0.90 8.56
C GLY A 140 -4.21 -0.90 9.09
N TYR A 141 -3.40 0.03 8.60
CA TYR A 141 -2.02 0.25 9.06
C TYR A 141 -2.00 0.92 10.45
N SER A 142 -0.92 0.76 11.21
CA SER A 142 -0.64 1.62 12.37
C SER A 142 -0.48 3.09 11.95
N ASN A 143 -0.99 4.01 12.78
CA ASN A 143 -0.82 5.44 12.60
C ASN A 143 0.46 5.99 13.29
N GLN A 144 1.23 5.14 13.97
CA GLN A 144 2.33 5.55 14.86
C GLN A 144 3.73 5.46 14.24
N TYR A 145 3.86 4.96 13.02
CA TYR A 145 5.15 4.91 12.31
C TYR A 145 5.43 6.22 11.58
N TRP A 146 6.21 7.08 12.23
CA TRP A 146 6.72 8.32 11.65
C TRP A 146 8.14 8.10 11.11
N GLY A 147 8.41 8.58 9.90
CA GLY A 147 9.62 8.21 9.15
C GLY A 147 9.43 6.94 8.33
N TYR A 148 10.49 6.48 7.66
CA TYR A 148 10.43 5.30 6.79
C TYR A 148 10.72 4.00 7.56
N GLY A 149 9.94 2.97 7.25
CA GLY A 149 10.20 1.57 7.60
C GLY A 149 9.43 1.08 8.83
N ILE A 150 9.25 -0.25 8.85
CA ILE A 150 8.61 -1.07 9.89
C ILE A 150 7.07 -1.04 9.84
N GLU A 151 6.44 -0.08 9.16
CA GLU A 151 4.98 -0.06 9.07
C GLU A 151 4.42 -1.22 8.23
N ASP A 152 5.20 -1.76 7.31
CA ASP A 152 4.90 -2.93 6.50
C ASP A 152 5.12 -4.25 7.26
N ASP A 153 6.17 -4.32 8.09
CA ASP A 153 6.40 -5.43 9.02
C ASP A 153 5.30 -5.52 10.08
N ASP A 154 4.82 -4.38 10.59
CA ASP A 154 3.67 -4.32 11.51
C ASP A 154 2.37 -4.77 10.82
N LEU A 155 2.15 -4.35 9.57
CA LEU A 155 0.94 -4.72 8.81
C LEU A 155 0.77 -6.23 8.68
N ILE A 156 1.84 -6.96 8.32
CA ILE A 156 1.75 -8.43 8.18
C ILE A 156 1.49 -9.11 9.53
N VAL A 157 1.98 -8.57 10.64
CA VAL A 157 1.66 -9.07 11.98
C VAL A 157 0.17 -8.89 12.26
N ARG A 158 -0.40 -7.70 12.00
CA ARG A 158 -1.84 -7.44 12.16
C ARG A 158 -2.73 -8.39 11.35
N VAL A 159 -2.31 -8.70 10.11
CA VAL A 159 -2.98 -9.70 9.26
C VAL A 159 -3.03 -11.07 9.95
N VAL A 160 -1.89 -11.54 10.44
CA VAL A 160 -1.78 -12.85 11.09
C VAL A 160 -2.55 -12.89 12.42
N GLU A 161 -2.42 -11.85 13.25
CA GLU A 161 -3.11 -11.75 14.55
C GLU A 161 -4.63 -11.65 14.40
N SER A 162 -5.11 -11.07 13.29
CA SER A 162 -6.54 -11.04 12.96
C SER A 162 -7.07 -12.38 12.45
N GLY A 163 -6.23 -13.42 12.36
CA GLY A 163 -6.58 -14.76 11.89
C GLY A 163 -6.81 -14.84 10.38
N LEU A 164 -6.24 -13.91 9.61
CA LEU A 164 -6.29 -13.93 8.15
C LEU A 164 -5.09 -14.69 7.58
N SER A 165 -5.34 -15.50 6.55
CA SER A 165 -4.27 -15.99 5.67
C SER A 165 -3.85 -14.89 4.71
N TRP A 166 -2.63 -14.94 4.18
CA TRP A 166 -2.16 -14.05 3.12
C TRP A 166 -1.37 -14.84 2.07
N ILE A 167 -1.25 -14.29 0.87
CA ILE A 167 -0.47 -14.90 -0.22
C ILE A 167 0.47 -13.90 -0.88
N ARG A 168 1.33 -14.42 -1.75
CA ARG A 168 2.17 -13.63 -2.63
C ARG A 168 1.88 -13.98 -4.09
N ARG A 169 1.62 -12.98 -4.91
CA ARG A 169 1.67 -13.11 -6.37
C ARG A 169 3.04 -12.57 -6.81
N PRO A 170 3.84 -13.33 -7.57
CA PRO A 170 5.26 -13.02 -7.78
C PRO A 170 5.46 -11.89 -8.82
N GLY A 171 5.06 -10.67 -8.48
CA GLY A 171 5.28 -9.50 -9.32
C GLY A 171 6.74 -9.05 -9.33
N ILE A 172 7.15 -8.47 -10.47
CA ILE A 172 8.47 -7.97 -10.78
C ILE A 172 8.36 -6.47 -11.03
N TYR A 173 9.18 -5.69 -10.32
CA TYR A 173 9.13 -4.23 -10.34
C TYR A 173 10.52 -3.63 -10.59
N GLU A 174 10.53 -2.54 -11.34
CA GLU A 174 11.68 -1.65 -11.45
C GLU A 174 11.46 -0.44 -10.55
N SER A 175 12.41 -0.19 -9.65
CA SER A 175 12.40 0.99 -8.78
C SER A 175 13.00 2.20 -9.49
N LEU A 176 12.33 3.34 -9.39
CA LEU A 176 12.91 4.64 -9.73
C LEU A 176 14.00 4.97 -8.72
N SER A 177 15.10 5.55 -9.20
CA SER A 177 16.27 5.85 -8.38
C SER A 177 15.93 6.77 -7.20
N HIS A 178 16.40 6.42 -6.01
CA HIS A 178 16.24 7.21 -4.79
C HIS A 178 17.33 6.90 -3.76
N ASP A 179 17.53 7.83 -2.83
CA ASP A 179 18.43 7.63 -1.70
C ASP A 179 17.87 6.62 -0.70
N TYR A 180 18.75 5.78 -0.16
CA TYR A 180 18.40 4.82 0.88
C TYR A 180 17.87 5.54 2.14
N SER A 181 16.65 5.20 2.55
CA SER A 181 15.95 5.82 3.68
C SER A 181 16.09 5.06 5.01
N GLY A 182 16.82 3.95 5.02
CA GLY A 182 17.03 3.14 6.22
C GLY A 182 18.15 3.67 7.13
N GLY A 183 18.12 3.23 8.40
CA GLY A 183 19.17 3.53 9.38
C GLY A 183 19.10 4.93 10.01
N THR A 184 18.03 5.69 9.74
CA THR A 184 17.76 6.97 10.41
C THR A 184 17.43 6.76 11.91
N PRO A 185 17.51 7.81 12.75
CA PRO A 185 17.06 7.72 14.14
C PRO A 185 15.58 7.30 14.26
N GLU A 186 14.72 7.76 13.35
CA GLU A 186 13.31 7.37 13.29
C GLU A 186 13.15 5.89 12.94
N HIS A 187 13.90 5.39 11.95
CA HIS A 187 13.89 3.96 11.61
C HIS A 187 14.32 3.09 12.80
N HIS A 188 15.34 3.51 13.56
CA HIS A 188 15.75 2.81 14.79
C HIS A 188 14.67 2.86 15.88
N ALA A 189 13.99 4.00 16.05
CA ALA A 189 12.88 4.14 17.00
C ALA A 189 11.69 3.25 16.61
N ASN A 190 11.30 3.24 15.33
CA ASN A 190 10.25 2.39 14.78
C ASN A 190 10.57 0.91 14.99
N LYS A 191 11.82 0.51 14.78
CA LYS A 191 12.27 -0.87 15.02
C LYS A 191 12.21 -1.24 16.50
N ALA A 192 12.66 -0.36 17.40
CA ALA A 192 12.59 -0.60 18.84
C ALA A 192 11.13 -0.73 19.31
N ARG A 193 10.25 0.14 18.81
CA ARG A 193 8.81 0.10 19.05
C ARG A 193 8.20 -1.22 18.59
N PHE A 194 8.44 -1.64 17.36
CA PHE A 194 7.93 -2.90 16.83
C PHE A 194 8.41 -4.13 17.63
N ILE A 195 9.67 -4.12 18.09
CA ILE A 195 10.17 -5.17 18.99
C ILE A 195 9.42 -5.18 20.33
N ASN A 196 9.04 -4.03 20.87
CA ASN A 196 8.25 -3.96 22.10
C ASN A 196 6.82 -4.49 21.88
N ILE A 197 6.21 -4.19 20.72
CA ILE A 197 4.90 -4.75 20.34
C ILE A 197 4.96 -6.28 20.27
N LEU A 198 5.94 -6.83 19.56
CA LEU A 198 6.13 -8.29 19.45
C LEU A 198 6.43 -8.98 20.79
N LYS A 199 6.92 -8.24 21.79
CA LYS A 199 7.18 -8.75 23.14
C LYS A 199 6.03 -8.47 24.12
N GLU A 200 4.92 -7.92 23.63
CA GLU A 200 3.76 -7.50 24.43
C GLU A 200 4.14 -6.47 25.53
N LEU A 201 5.23 -5.72 25.33
CA LEU A 201 5.69 -4.65 26.22
C LEU A 201 5.07 -3.29 25.84
N GLU A 202 4.51 -3.19 24.64
CA GLU A 202 3.79 -2.04 24.11
C GLU A 202 2.57 -2.53 23.33
N SER A 203 1.47 -1.80 23.39
CA SER A 203 0.27 -2.07 22.58
C SER A 203 0.09 -0.99 21.53
N ASP A 204 -0.36 -1.37 20.33
CA ASP A 204 -0.73 -0.43 19.27
C ASP A 204 -2.19 -0.58 18.84
N PRO A 205 -3.14 0.09 19.53
CA PRO A 205 -4.54 0.06 19.13
C PRO A 205 -4.84 0.93 17.91
N SER A 206 -3.86 1.70 17.40
CA SER A 206 -4.10 2.68 16.36
C SER A 206 -4.38 2.04 15.01
N GLY A 207 -5.13 2.75 14.16
CA GLY A 207 -5.52 2.27 12.84
C GLY A 207 -6.62 3.10 12.19
N LEU A 208 -7.54 2.44 11.49
CA LEU A 208 -8.71 3.10 10.90
C LEU A 208 -9.64 3.69 11.98
N SER A 209 -9.76 3.02 13.13
CA SER A 209 -10.67 3.40 14.22
C SER A 209 -10.33 4.72 14.91
N ASP A 210 -9.06 5.15 14.87
CA ASP A 210 -8.58 6.38 15.50
C ASP A 210 -7.91 7.34 14.51
N LEU A 211 -8.16 7.14 13.20
CA LEU A 211 -7.54 7.93 12.15
C LEU A 211 -8.00 9.40 12.19
N ASP A 212 -7.07 10.30 12.51
CA ASP A 212 -7.28 11.75 12.48
C ASP A 212 -6.51 12.41 11.33
N PHE A 213 -7.22 13.19 10.51
CA PHE A 213 -6.67 13.93 9.37
C PHE A 213 -7.63 15.03 8.89
N LYS A 214 -7.10 15.96 8.10
CA LYS A 214 -7.87 16.99 7.40
C LYS A 214 -7.52 17.04 5.92
N VAL A 215 -8.54 17.02 5.07
CA VAL A 215 -8.37 17.31 3.63
C VAL A 215 -8.19 18.81 3.46
N ILE A 216 -7.02 19.24 3.03
CA ILE A 216 -6.68 20.64 2.74
C ILE A 216 -7.09 21.01 1.32
N LYS A 217 -6.82 20.12 0.37
CA LYS A 217 -7.12 20.31 -1.05
C LYS A 217 -7.48 18.99 -1.70
N LYS A 218 -8.41 19.03 -2.66
CA LYS A 218 -8.72 17.93 -3.58
C LYS A 218 -8.72 18.46 -5.00
N GLU A 219 -7.96 17.81 -5.87
CA GLU A 219 -7.97 18.04 -7.32
C GLU A 219 -8.32 16.74 -8.02
N THR A 220 -9.15 16.82 -9.06
CA THR A 220 -9.57 15.66 -9.84
C THR A 220 -9.19 15.86 -11.29
N PHE A 221 -8.46 14.90 -11.82
CA PHE A 221 -8.03 14.82 -13.20
C PHE A 221 -8.72 13.64 -13.87
N SER A 222 -8.59 13.53 -15.19
CA SER A 222 -9.23 12.45 -15.97
C SER A 222 -8.81 11.04 -15.57
N ASN A 223 -7.60 10.87 -15.04
CA ASN A 223 -6.97 9.57 -14.78
C ASN A 223 -6.49 9.38 -13.33
N TYR A 224 -6.57 10.42 -12.49
CA TYR A 224 -6.21 10.35 -11.08
C TYR A 224 -6.89 11.47 -10.27
N SER A 225 -6.92 11.29 -8.95
CA SER A 225 -7.28 12.33 -8.00
C SER A 225 -6.10 12.61 -7.07
N HIS A 226 -5.89 13.87 -6.72
CA HIS A 226 -4.81 14.30 -5.85
C HIS A 226 -5.40 14.99 -4.61
N TYR A 227 -5.06 14.48 -3.44
CA TYR A 227 -5.47 15.00 -2.15
C TYR A 227 -4.26 15.52 -1.38
N LEU A 228 -4.33 16.76 -0.91
CA LEU A 228 -3.38 17.29 0.07
C LEU A 228 -3.99 17.12 1.47
N ILE A 229 -3.29 16.37 2.32
CA ILE A 229 -3.76 15.89 3.62
C ILE A 229 -2.85 16.41 4.74
N ASP A 230 -3.48 16.96 5.77
CA ASP A 230 -2.82 17.29 7.04
C ASP A 230 -3.10 16.18 8.06
N ILE A 231 -2.03 15.59 8.63
CA ILE A 231 -2.05 14.43 9.55
C ILE A 231 -1.17 14.65 10.77
#